data_AF-A0A8I1X390-F1
#
_entry.id   AF-A0A8I1X390-F1
#
_cell.length_a   1.000
_cell.length_b   1.000
_cell.length_c   1.000
_cell.angle_alpha   90.00
_cell.angle_beta   90.00
_cell.angle_gamma   90.00
#
_symmetry.space_group_name_H-M   'P 1'
#
loop_
_entity.id
_entity.type
_entity.pdbx_description
1 polymer ?
#
loop_
_entity_poly.entity_id
_entity_poly.type
_entity_poly.pdbx_seq_one_letter_code
_entity_poly.pdbx_strand_id
1 'polypeptide(L)'
;NNIIMIDPTGVGKTEIARRLAKLAQAPFIKVEASKFTEVGYVGRDVESMVRDLVELAIIMVKAEETEKKRLLAEDQAEEKLLDLLLPGSSDMPRDTEDTQNSTRDKMKRLLRMGELEERYVELETEESTMPAMEVMSPPGAEDMGINFKDMFGNLFPKKTKRRRIRVEDAREVLIEQEAQKLVDMDEVHNLARQRTEQNGIIFIDEIDKVASPGGNQGPEVSREGVQRDILPIVEGSTVNTKYGPVKTDHILFIAAGAFHVAKPSDLIPELQGRFPIRVELDSLTEADFVQILTEPRN
;
A
#
# COMPACT_ATOMS: atom_id res chain seq x y z
N ASN A 1 21.11 -0.34 -11.80
CA ASN A 1 21.27 0.68 -12.87
C ASN A 1 20.01 1.52 -12.92
N ASN A 2 20.11 2.83 -12.68
CA ASN A 2 18.96 3.72 -12.62
C ASN A 2 18.70 4.40 -13.98
N ILE A 3 17.48 4.88 -14.16
CA ILE A 3 16.97 5.38 -15.44
C ILE A 3 16.54 6.84 -15.29
N ILE A 4 16.86 7.68 -16.28
CA ILE A 4 16.28 9.01 -16.42
C ILE A 4 15.43 9.06 -17.69
N MET A 5 14.15 9.43 -17.52
CA MET A 5 13.16 9.60 -18.59
C MET A 5 12.98 11.09 -18.91
N ILE A 6 13.11 11.44 -20.18
CA ILE A 6 13.06 12.81 -20.69
C ILE A 6 11.94 12.90 -21.73
N ASP A 7 10.98 13.81 -21.55
CA ASP A 7 9.88 14.01 -22.50
C ASP A 7 8.97 15.19 -22.13
N PRO A 8 8.21 15.74 -23.09
CA PRO A 8 7.13 16.66 -22.80
C PRO A 8 6.03 16.03 -21.92
N THR A 9 5.46 16.81 -21.01
CA THR A 9 4.46 16.36 -20.04
C THR A 9 3.30 15.62 -20.73
N GLY A 10 3.01 14.39 -20.28
CA GLY A 10 1.78 13.66 -20.66
C GLY A 10 1.96 12.47 -21.61
N VAL A 11 3.17 12.07 -21.96
CA VAL A 11 3.40 10.94 -22.91
C VAL A 11 3.46 9.55 -22.26
N GLY A 12 3.27 9.45 -20.93
CA GLY A 12 3.10 8.16 -20.24
C GLY A 12 4.26 7.66 -19.37
N LYS A 13 5.26 8.49 -19.01
CA LYS A 13 6.40 8.11 -18.15
C LYS A 13 5.98 7.32 -16.91
N THR A 14 5.05 7.89 -16.13
CA THR A 14 4.59 7.29 -14.89
C THR A 14 3.85 5.98 -15.15
N GLU A 15 3.14 5.87 -16.27
CA GLU A 15 2.39 4.66 -16.61
C GLU A 15 3.33 3.52 -17.01
N ILE A 16 4.41 3.80 -17.76
CA ILE A 16 5.45 2.81 -18.06
C ILE A 16 6.06 2.26 -16.77
N ALA A 17 6.48 3.15 -15.86
CA ALA A 17 7.07 2.74 -14.59
C ALA A 17 6.10 1.96 -13.69
N ARG A 18 4.83 2.41 -13.63
CA ARG A 18 3.76 1.73 -12.87
C ARG A 18 3.46 0.35 -13.43
N ARG A 19 3.36 0.20 -14.75
CA ARG A 19 3.10 -1.09 -15.42
C ARG A 19 4.30 -2.03 -15.28
N LEU A 20 5.52 -1.52 -15.40
CA LEU A 20 6.73 -2.28 -15.11
C LEU A 20 6.71 -2.86 -13.69
N ALA A 21 6.39 -2.03 -12.69
CA ALA A 21 6.29 -2.49 -11.30
C ALA A 21 5.22 -3.57 -11.12
N LYS A 22 4.03 -3.39 -11.71
CA LYS A 22 2.95 -4.38 -11.67
C LYS A 22 3.36 -5.71 -12.31
N LEU A 23 4.05 -5.68 -13.45
CA LEU A 23 4.54 -6.87 -14.14
C LEU A 23 5.64 -7.59 -13.35
N ALA A 24 6.52 -6.84 -12.69
CA ALA A 24 7.58 -7.37 -11.85
C ALA A 24 7.13 -7.76 -10.42
N GLN A 25 5.85 -7.55 -10.09
CA GLN A 25 5.32 -7.70 -8.71
C GLN A 25 6.18 -6.96 -7.67
N ALA A 26 6.59 -5.75 -8.05
CA ALA A 26 7.49 -4.89 -7.30
C ALA A 26 6.69 -3.81 -6.54
N PRO A 27 7.08 -3.48 -5.29
CA PRO A 27 6.52 -2.32 -4.62
C PRO A 27 6.96 -1.06 -5.38
N PHE A 28 6.04 -0.10 -5.53
CA PHE A 28 6.24 1.08 -6.36
C PHE A 28 5.70 2.33 -5.69
N ILE A 29 6.52 3.36 -5.59
CA ILE A 29 6.12 4.68 -5.11
C ILE A 29 6.47 5.75 -6.15
N LYS A 30 5.55 6.71 -6.34
CA LYS A 30 5.81 7.96 -7.06
C LYS A 30 5.99 9.08 -6.04
N VAL A 31 7.07 9.83 -6.18
CA VAL A 31 7.28 11.08 -5.46
C VAL A 31 7.63 12.21 -6.42
N GLU A 32 7.46 13.45 -5.98
CA GLU A 32 7.87 14.65 -6.73
C GLU A 32 9.12 15.22 -6.08
N ALA A 33 10.18 15.49 -6.85
CA ALA A 33 11.43 16.02 -6.32
C ALA A 33 11.27 17.38 -5.63
N SER A 34 10.31 18.19 -6.10
CA SER A 34 9.98 19.51 -5.54
C SER A 34 9.41 19.46 -4.12
N LYS A 35 8.88 18.32 -3.67
CA LYS A 35 8.36 18.16 -2.28
C LYS A 35 9.46 18.21 -1.22
N PHE A 36 10.72 18.07 -1.62
CA PHE A 36 11.87 18.09 -0.72
C PHE A 36 12.52 19.49 -0.62
N THR A 37 12.13 20.46 -1.47
CA THR A 37 12.68 21.83 -1.38
C THR A 37 11.96 22.61 -0.27
N GLU A 38 12.67 22.95 0.81
CA GLU A 38 12.15 23.65 1.99
C GLU A 38 11.45 24.99 1.68
N VAL A 39 10.13 25.08 1.94
CA VAL A 39 9.52 26.26 2.59
C VAL A 39 8.30 25.79 3.41
N GLY A 40 8.46 25.74 4.73
CA GLY A 40 7.33 25.70 5.68
C GLY A 40 7.24 24.44 6.55
N TYR A 41 8.04 24.41 7.62
CA TYR A 41 7.87 23.55 8.81
C TYR A 41 7.82 22.02 8.53
N VAL A 42 8.97 21.37 8.73
CA VAL A 42 9.21 19.92 8.55
C VAL A 42 9.22 19.53 7.08
N GLY A 43 10.31 19.86 6.37
CA GLY A 43 10.59 19.27 5.06
C GLY A 43 10.45 17.76 5.16
N ARG A 44 9.74 17.13 4.21
CA ARG A 44 9.68 15.66 4.18
C ARG A 44 11.11 15.16 4.06
N ASP A 45 11.51 14.34 5.02
CA ASP A 45 12.75 13.60 4.98
C ASP A 45 12.81 12.75 3.70
N VAL A 46 13.89 12.82 2.92
CA VAL A 46 14.09 12.03 1.69
C VAL A 46 13.97 10.54 1.97
N GLU A 47 14.35 10.09 3.18
CA GLU A 47 14.16 8.71 3.63
C GLU A 47 12.68 8.29 3.67
N SER A 48 11.73 9.23 3.74
CA SER A 48 10.29 8.94 3.68
C SER A 48 9.90 8.20 2.40
N MET A 49 10.61 8.39 1.28
CA MET A 49 10.38 7.60 0.06
C MET A 49 10.52 6.11 0.31
N VAL A 50 11.54 5.72 1.09
CA VAL A 50 11.82 4.32 1.40
C VAL A 50 10.82 3.81 2.43
N ARG A 51 10.47 4.61 3.45
CA ARG A 51 9.47 4.24 4.45
C ARG A 51 8.10 4.01 3.80
N ASP A 52 7.66 4.91 2.93
CA ASP A 52 6.40 4.80 2.20
C ASP A 52 6.41 3.60 1.24
N LEU A 53 7.55 3.31 0.61
CA LEU A 53 7.72 2.12 -0.24
C LEU A 53 7.54 0.81 0.55
N VAL A 54 8.09 0.73 1.77
CA VAL A 54 7.93 -0.43 2.66
C VAL A 54 6.47 -0.63 3.06
N GLU A 55 5.73 0.44 3.34
CA GLU A 55 4.28 0.36 3.64
C GLU A 55 3.51 -0.26 2.46
N LEU A 56 3.82 0.17 1.23
CA LEU A 56 3.22 -0.41 0.03
C LEU A 56 3.63 -1.88 -0.17
N ALA A 57 4.87 -2.24 0.15
CA ALA A 57 5.33 -3.63 0.12
C ALA A 57 4.58 -4.49 1.14
N ILE A 58 4.28 -3.97 2.34
CA ILE A 58 3.51 -4.68 3.37
C ILE A 58 2.08 -4.94 2.90
N ILE A 59 1.42 -3.94 2.29
CA ILE A 59 0.07 -4.12 1.74
C ILE A 59 0.07 -5.23 0.69
N MET A 60 1.05 -5.20 -0.22
CA MET A 60 1.19 -6.20 -1.27
C MET A 60 1.45 -7.61 -0.71
N VAL A 61 2.43 -7.75 0.19
CA VAL A 61 2.77 -9.05 0.81
C VAL A 61 1.61 -9.58 1.65
N LYS A 62 0.95 -8.72 2.43
CA LYS A 62 -0.22 -9.11 3.23
C LYS A 62 -1.33 -9.65 2.33
N ALA A 63 -1.61 -9.01 1.20
CA ALA A 63 -2.62 -9.49 0.26
C ALA A 63 -2.27 -10.88 -0.29
N GLU A 64 -1.00 -11.11 -0.65
CA GLU A 64 -0.52 -12.40 -1.13
C GLU A 64 -0.59 -13.50 -0.05
N GLU A 65 -0.15 -13.21 1.18
CA GLU A 65 -0.24 -14.17 2.28
C GLU A 65 -1.71 -14.47 2.64
N THR A 66 -2.58 -13.46 2.64
CA THR A 66 -4.03 -13.66 2.86
C THR A 66 -4.60 -14.64 1.84
N GLU A 67 -4.26 -14.48 0.56
CA GLU A 67 -4.73 -15.37 -0.49
C GLU A 67 -4.15 -16.79 -0.36
N LYS A 68 -2.87 -16.93 0.05
CA LYS A 68 -2.27 -18.25 0.34
C LYS A 68 -2.97 -18.98 1.49
N LYS A 69 -3.48 -18.25 2.49
CA LYS A 69 -4.19 -18.82 3.64
C LYS A 69 -5.68 -19.04 3.38
N ARG A 70 -6.22 -18.61 2.24
CA ARG A 70 -7.64 -18.66 1.91
C ARG A 70 -8.26 -20.05 2.03
N LEU A 71 -7.58 -21.09 1.54
CA LEU A 71 -8.08 -22.48 1.64
C LEU A 71 -8.22 -22.97 3.09
N LEU A 72 -7.25 -22.63 3.95
CA LEU A 72 -7.32 -22.96 5.38
C LEU A 72 -8.39 -22.11 6.09
N ALA A 73 -8.58 -20.87 5.65
CA ALA A 73 -9.61 -19.99 6.15
C ALA A 73 -11.02 -20.46 5.79
N GLU A 74 -11.21 -21.09 4.62
CA GLU A 74 -12.48 -21.69 4.20
C GLU A 74 -12.93 -22.80 5.16
N ASP A 75 -12.04 -23.71 5.54
CA ASP A 75 -12.35 -24.76 6.52
C ASP A 75 -12.71 -24.18 7.89
N GLN A 76 -12.00 -23.14 8.35
CA GLN A 76 -12.27 -22.49 9.65
C GLN A 76 -13.56 -21.66 9.63
N ALA A 77 -13.83 -20.98 8.52
CA ALA A 77 -15.07 -20.24 8.29
C ALA A 77 -16.27 -21.19 8.26
N GLU A 78 -16.14 -22.38 7.65
CA GLU A 78 -17.17 -23.40 7.65
C GLU A 78 -17.53 -23.83 9.08
N GLU A 79 -16.53 -24.13 9.93
CA GLU A 79 -16.77 -24.50 11.32
C GLU A 79 -17.46 -23.40 12.13
N LYS A 80 -17.05 -22.13 11.93
CA LYS A 80 -17.72 -20.98 12.58
C LYS A 80 -19.15 -20.79 12.10
N LEU A 81 -19.40 -20.98 10.81
CA LEU A 81 -20.73 -20.86 10.23
C LEU A 81 -21.66 -21.97 10.76
N LEU A 82 -21.12 -23.17 10.98
CA LEU A 82 -21.84 -24.26 11.65
C LEU A 82 -22.20 -23.92 13.10
N ASP A 83 -21.28 -23.30 13.86
CA ASP A 83 -21.54 -22.86 15.22
C ASP A 83 -22.65 -21.79 15.28
N LEU A 84 -22.71 -20.89 14.30
CA LEU A 84 -23.77 -19.88 14.17
C LEU A 84 -25.12 -20.49 13.79
N LEU A 85 -25.13 -21.59 13.02
CA LEU A 85 -26.34 -22.31 12.61
C LEU A 85 -26.87 -23.26 13.70
N LEU A 86 -26.00 -23.71 14.61
CA LEU A 86 -26.31 -24.60 15.73
C LEU A 86 -25.96 -23.96 17.09
N PRO A 87 -26.58 -22.81 17.44
CA PRO A 87 -26.29 -22.16 18.72
C PRO A 87 -26.68 -23.08 19.90
N GLY A 88 -25.74 -23.33 20.80
CA GLY A 88 -25.94 -24.14 22.02
C GLY A 88 -25.50 -25.61 21.94
N SER A 89 -24.93 -26.09 20.82
CA SER A 89 -24.33 -27.43 20.80
C SER A 89 -23.10 -27.56 21.71
N SER A 90 -22.37 -26.47 21.97
CA SER A 90 -21.16 -26.47 22.81
C SER A 90 -21.40 -26.46 24.33
N ASP A 91 -22.62 -26.13 24.79
CA ASP A 91 -22.96 -25.92 26.23
C ASP A 91 -23.80 -27.06 26.84
N MET A 92 -24.02 -28.15 26.11
CA MET A 92 -24.84 -29.28 26.59
C MET A 92 -24.00 -30.32 27.35
N PRO A 93 -24.59 -31.01 28.35
CA PRO A 93 -23.89 -32.01 29.14
C PRO A 93 -23.30 -33.16 28.30
N ARG A 94 -22.08 -33.59 28.66
CA ARG A 94 -21.24 -34.60 27.97
C ARG A 94 -21.94 -35.91 27.60
N ASP A 95 -23.01 -36.29 28.30
CA ASP A 95 -23.78 -37.51 28.02
C ASP A 95 -24.52 -37.50 26.67
N THR A 96 -24.46 -36.41 25.89
CA THR A 96 -25.11 -36.29 24.57
C THR A 96 -24.14 -36.11 23.38
N GLU A 97 -22.82 -36.25 23.58
CA GLU A 97 -21.78 -36.03 22.56
C GLU A 97 -21.99 -36.82 21.26
N ASP A 98 -22.39 -38.10 21.33
CA ASP A 98 -22.59 -38.95 20.14
C ASP A 98 -23.74 -38.46 19.24
N THR A 99 -24.80 -37.91 19.82
CA THR A 99 -25.98 -37.42 19.07
C THR A 99 -25.70 -36.05 18.45
N GLN A 100 -24.87 -35.25 19.10
CA GLN A 100 -24.44 -33.94 18.62
C GLN A 100 -23.51 -34.03 17.43
N ASN A 101 -22.50 -34.93 17.47
CA ASN A 101 -21.59 -35.15 16.34
C ASN A 101 -22.36 -35.56 15.08
N SER A 102 -23.33 -36.47 15.20
CA SER A 102 -24.19 -36.87 14.08
C SER A 102 -25.02 -35.70 13.51
N THR A 103 -25.43 -34.73 14.32
CA THR A 103 -26.22 -33.57 13.85
C THR A 103 -25.33 -32.53 13.17
N ARG A 104 -24.14 -32.27 13.73
CA ARG A 104 -23.12 -31.39 13.16
C ARG A 104 -22.64 -31.91 11.81
N ASP A 105 -22.37 -33.22 11.70
CA ASP A 105 -21.95 -33.86 10.45
C ASP A 105 -23.01 -33.75 9.35
N LYS A 106 -24.30 -33.89 9.68
CA LYS A 106 -25.39 -33.70 8.73
C LYS A 106 -25.48 -32.24 8.27
N MET A 107 -25.43 -31.29 9.20
CA MET A 107 -25.41 -29.85 8.87
C MET A 107 -24.22 -29.48 7.99
N LYS A 108 -23.04 -30.01 8.28
CA LYS A 108 -21.83 -29.82 7.49
C LYS A 108 -22.01 -30.28 6.04
N ARG A 109 -22.61 -31.47 5.84
CA ARG A 109 -22.95 -31.95 4.49
C ARG A 109 -23.92 -31.01 3.77
N LEU A 110 -25.00 -30.58 4.44
CA LEU A 110 -26.00 -29.67 3.86
C LEU A 110 -25.38 -28.31 3.50
N LEU A 111 -24.48 -27.79 4.34
CA LEU A 111 -23.76 -26.53 4.10
C LEU A 111 -22.85 -26.61 2.87
N ARG A 112 -22.13 -27.73 2.71
CA ARG A 112 -21.29 -28.00 1.53
C ARG A 112 -22.09 -28.22 0.25
N MET A 113 -23.30 -28.76 0.36
CA MET A 113 -24.22 -28.91 -0.78
C MET A 113 -24.92 -27.61 -1.17
N GLY A 114 -24.73 -26.51 -0.42
CA GLY A 114 -25.39 -25.23 -0.69
C GLY A 114 -26.88 -25.22 -0.33
N GLU A 115 -27.36 -26.16 0.46
CA GLU A 115 -28.79 -26.25 0.83
C GLU A 115 -29.18 -25.27 1.95
N LEU A 116 -28.20 -24.59 2.55
CA LEU A 116 -28.40 -23.68 3.68
C LEU A 116 -28.20 -22.20 3.35
N GLU A 117 -27.87 -21.85 2.09
CA GLU A 117 -27.48 -20.48 1.70
C GLU A 117 -28.55 -19.41 2.01
N GLU A 118 -29.83 -19.75 1.85
CA GLU A 118 -30.96 -18.85 2.12
C GLU A 118 -31.25 -18.64 3.61
N ARG A 119 -30.62 -19.43 4.49
CA ARG A 119 -30.82 -19.25 5.94
C ARG A 119 -30.11 -18.00 6.41
N TYR A 120 -30.57 -17.49 7.55
CA TYR A 120 -29.99 -16.31 8.18
C TYR A 120 -29.22 -16.69 9.43
N VAL A 121 -28.06 -16.05 9.61
CA VAL A 121 -27.23 -16.14 10.82
C VAL A 121 -26.99 -14.74 11.39
N GLU A 122 -26.74 -14.67 12.69
CA GLU A 122 -26.31 -13.43 13.35
C GLU A 122 -24.78 -13.40 13.41
N LEU A 123 -24.17 -12.52 12.62
CA LEU A 123 -22.72 -12.34 12.61
C LEU A 123 -22.35 -11.04 13.34
N GLU A 124 -21.34 -11.10 14.20
CA GLU A 124 -20.71 -9.92 14.77
C GLU A 124 -19.71 -9.34 13.77
N THR A 125 -20.01 -8.16 13.24
CA THR A 125 -19.10 -7.43 12.35
C THR A 125 -18.57 -6.20 13.06
N GLU A 126 -17.27 -5.91 12.90
CA GLU A 126 -16.68 -4.65 13.38
C GLU A 126 -17.27 -3.47 12.59
N GLU A 127 -17.87 -2.51 13.29
CA GLU A 127 -18.32 -1.26 12.67
C GLU A 127 -17.22 -0.22 12.85
N SER A 128 -16.56 0.19 11.75
CA SER A 128 -15.67 1.37 11.75
C SER A 128 -16.52 2.64 11.71
N THR A 129 -17.32 2.87 12.75
CA THR A 129 -17.90 4.19 12.98
C THR A 129 -16.87 4.99 13.76
N MET A 130 -16.08 5.83 13.10
CA MET A 130 -15.56 6.99 13.80
C MET A 130 -16.78 7.85 14.13
N PRO A 131 -17.14 8.08 15.40
CA PRO A 131 -18.10 9.12 15.69
C PRO A 131 -17.51 10.42 15.13
N ALA A 132 -18.25 11.08 14.24
CA ALA A 132 -17.96 12.44 13.81
C ALA A 132 -18.14 13.33 15.04
N MET A 133 -17.11 13.38 15.88
CA MET A 133 -17.03 14.36 16.95
C MET A 133 -16.63 15.65 16.26
N GLU A 134 -17.61 16.50 15.95
CA GLU A 134 -17.38 17.90 15.62
C GLU A 134 -16.74 18.56 16.84
N VAL A 135 -15.41 18.50 16.90
CA VAL A 135 -14.64 19.32 17.82
C VAL A 135 -14.77 20.75 17.31
N MET A 136 -15.63 21.55 17.95
CA MET A 136 -15.55 23.01 17.84
C MET A 136 -14.22 23.44 18.44
N SER A 137 -13.17 23.46 17.62
CA SER A 137 -11.90 24.05 17.98
C SER A 137 -12.03 25.57 17.98
N PRO A 138 -11.54 26.29 19.02
CA PRO A 138 -11.45 27.74 18.96
C PRO A 138 -10.55 28.17 17.78
N PRO A 139 -10.83 29.32 17.14
CA PRO A 139 -10.05 29.79 15.99
C PRO A 139 -8.56 29.89 16.35
N GLY A 140 -7.70 29.17 15.62
CA GLY A 140 -6.24 29.15 15.84
C GLY A 140 -5.65 27.83 16.35
N ALA A 141 -6.44 26.76 16.49
CA ALA A 141 -5.97 25.45 16.99
C ALA A 141 -6.22 24.28 16.00
N GLU A 142 -6.20 24.53 14.68
CA GLU A 142 -6.53 23.53 13.66
C GLU A 142 -5.50 22.37 13.60
N ASP A 143 -4.23 22.61 13.90
CA ASP A 143 -3.16 21.59 13.82
C ASP A 143 -3.08 20.62 15.01
N MET A 144 -3.71 20.92 16.16
CA MET A 144 -3.73 20.01 17.31
C MET A 144 -4.80 18.92 17.24
N GLY A 145 -5.80 19.06 16.35
CA GLY A 145 -6.94 18.14 16.26
C GLY A 145 -6.61 16.79 15.60
N ILE A 146 -5.59 16.75 14.75
CA ILE A 146 -5.26 15.56 13.95
C ILE A 146 -4.46 14.54 14.77
N ASN A 147 -3.47 14.99 15.55
CA ASN A 147 -2.63 14.10 16.37
C ASN A 147 -3.36 13.52 17.60
N PHE A 148 -4.37 14.20 18.13
CA PHE A 148 -5.19 13.66 19.23
C PHE A 148 -6.11 12.52 18.78
N LYS A 149 -6.52 12.52 17.50
CA LYS A 149 -7.42 11.53 16.93
C LYS A 149 -6.76 10.15 16.80
N ASP A 150 -5.50 10.10 16.39
CA ASP A 150 -4.74 8.85 16.27
C ASP A 150 -4.34 8.25 17.63
N MET A 151 -4.09 9.08 18.65
CA MET A 151 -3.88 8.59 20.03
C MET A 151 -5.16 8.05 20.68
N PHE A 152 -6.34 8.65 20.40
CA PHE A 152 -7.62 8.20 20.98
C PHE A 152 -8.26 7.02 20.24
N GLY A 153 -7.95 6.80 18.96
CA GLY A 153 -8.48 5.68 18.17
C GLY A 153 -8.11 4.31 18.71
N ASN A 154 -6.94 4.18 19.36
CA ASN A 154 -6.45 2.92 19.94
C ASN A 154 -6.93 2.64 21.38
N LEU A 155 -7.62 3.59 22.04
CA LEU A 155 -8.12 3.41 23.42
C LEU A 155 -9.58 2.94 23.49
N PHE A 156 -10.35 3.09 22.41
CA PHE A 156 -11.75 2.66 22.39
C PHE A 156 -11.87 1.22 21.88
N PRO A 157 -12.56 0.32 22.62
CA PRO A 157 -12.84 -1.02 22.11
C PRO A 157 -13.68 -0.90 20.83
N LYS A 158 -13.24 -1.59 19.78
CA LYS A 158 -13.97 -1.66 18.51
C LYS A 158 -15.41 -2.11 18.80
N LYS A 159 -16.39 -1.27 18.47
CA LYS A 159 -17.80 -1.64 18.65
C LYS A 159 -18.14 -2.70 17.61
N THR A 160 -18.44 -3.91 18.07
CA THR A 160 -19.02 -4.95 17.23
C THR A 160 -20.53 -4.78 17.21
N LYS A 161 -21.14 -4.94 16.04
CA LYS A 161 -22.59 -4.91 15.87
C LYS A 161 -23.03 -6.26 15.32
N ARG A 162 -24.02 -6.87 15.98
CA ARG A 162 -24.68 -8.07 15.47
C ARG A 162 -25.56 -7.68 14.29
N ARG A 163 -25.28 -8.28 13.14
CA ARG A 163 -26.06 -8.11 11.92
C ARG A 163 -26.59 -9.47 11.49
N ARG A 164 -27.87 -9.50 11.15
CA ARG A 164 -28.51 -10.69 10.59
C ARG A 164 -28.29 -10.69 9.08
N ILE A 165 -27.54 -11.67 8.59
CA ILE A 165 -27.14 -11.79 7.18
C ILE A 165 -27.40 -13.23 6.70
N ARG A 166 -27.41 -13.44 5.39
CA ARG A 166 -27.59 -14.78 4.83
C ARG A 166 -26.33 -15.61 4.99
N VAL A 167 -26.47 -16.93 4.96
CA VAL A 167 -25.35 -17.87 5.04
C VAL A 167 -24.37 -17.67 3.88
N GLU A 168 -24.87 -17.35 2.68
CA GLU A 168 -24.03 -17.03 1.51
C GLU A 168 -23.06 -15.87 1.78
N ASP A 169 -23.60 -14.73 2.24
CA ASP A 169 -22.81 -13.53 2.53
C ASP A 169 -21.94 -13.74 3.78
N ALA A 170 -22.46 -14.44 4.79
CA ALA A 170 -21.72 -14.74 6.01
C ALA A 170 -20.48 -15.58 5.73
N ARG A 171 -20.57 -16.52 4.78
CA ARG A 171 -19.46 -17.37 4.39
C ARG A 171 -18.30 -16.53 3.84
N GLU A 172 -18.57 -15.62 2.89
CA GLU A 172 -17.52 -14.77 2.31
C GLU A 172 -16.86 -13.88 3.37
N VAL A 173 -17.66 -13.26 4.24
CA VAL A 173 -17.14 -12.41 5.32
C VAL A 173 -16.30 -13.21 6.32
N LEU A 174 -16.74 -14.42 6.70
CA LEU A 174 -16.00 -15.27 7.62
C LEU A 174 -14.68 -15.74 7.00
N ILE A 175 -14.67 -16.14 5.72
CA ILE A 175 -13.44 -16.53 5.02
C ILE A 175 -12.42 -15.40 5.07
N GLU A 176 -12.84 -14.17 4.74
CA GLU A 176 -11.95 -13.02 4.76
C GLU A 176 -11.40 -12.74 6.18
N GLN A 177 -12.26 -12.79 7.20
CA GLN A 177 -11.86 -12.60 8.58
C GLN A 177 -10.89 -13.66 9.09
N GLU A 178 -11.11 -14.93 8.76
CA GLU A 178 -10.22 -16.02 9.17
C GLU A 178 -8.90 -15.98 8.40
N ALA A 179 -8.93 -15.69 7.09
CA ALA A 179 -7.73 -15.55 6.28
C ALA A 179 -6.82 -14.45 6.85
N GLN A 180 -7.38 -13.30 7.21
CA GLN A 180 -6.61 -12.21 7.84
C GLN A 180 -6.01 -12.59 9.19
N LYS A 181 -6.69 -13.43 10.00
CA LYS A 181 -6.18 -13.90 11.31
C LYS A 181 -5.04 -14.90 11.17
N LEU A 182 -5.01 -15.66 10.07
CA LEU A 182 -3.99 -16.67 9.80
C LEU A 182 -2.68 -16.09 9.25
N VAL A 183 -2.65 -14.79 8.94
CA VAL A 183 -1.46 -14.10 8.45
C VAL A 183 -0.52 -13.78 9.62
N ASP A 184 0.72 -14.27 9.54
CA ASP A 184 1.79 -13.89 10.44
C ASP A 184 2.35 -12.52 10.03
N MET A 185 2.07 -11.49 10.84
CA MET A 185 2.51 -10.13 10.55
C MET A 185 4.02 -9.95 10.66
N ASP A 186 4.73 -10.73 11.48
CA ASP A 186 6.18 -10.65 11.58
C ASP A 186 6.84 -11.22 10.32
N GLU A 187 6.30 -12.33 9.79
CA GLU A 187 6.70 -12.86 8.48
C GLU A 187 6.43 -11.85 7.36
N VAL A 188 5.25 -11.23 7.35
CA VAL A 188 4.88 -10.18 6.38
C VAL A 188 5.88 -9.02 6.43
N HIS A 189 6.20 -8.50 7.62
CA HIS A 189 7.16 -7.40 7.75
C HIS A 189 8.56 -7.79 7.25
N ASN A 190 9.02 -9.00 7.53
CA ASN A 190 10.31 -9.50 7.06
C ASN A 190 10.35 -9.62 5.54
N LEU A 191 9.33 -10.25 4.94
CA LEU A 191 9.24 -10.44 3.50
C LEU A 191 9.04 -9.10 2.76
N ALA A 192 8.28 -8.18 3.32
CA ALA A 192 8.07 -6.85 2.75
C ALA A 192 9.37 -6.03 2.71
N ARG A 193 10.17 -6.08 3.78
CA ARG A 193 11.51 -5.46 3.77
C ARG A 193 12.39 -6.08 2.68
N GLN A 194 12.52 -7.41 2.66
CA GLN A 194 13.31 -8.09 1.64
C GLN A 194 12.85 -7.73 0.22
N ARG A 195 11.55 -7.69 -0.03
CA ARG A 195 10.99 -7.34 -1.34
C ARG A 195 11.26 -5.88 -1.71
N THR A 196 11.21 -4.98 -0.73
CA THR A 196 11.59 -3.59 -0.92
C THR A 196 13.05 -3.47 -1.31
N GLU A 197 13.96 -4.16 -0.59
CA GLU A 197 15.39 -4.14 -0.88
C GLU A 197 15.71 -4.69 -2.27
N GLN A 198 15.12 -5.82 -2.65
CA GLN A 198 15.51 -6.54 -3.88
C GLN A 198 14.79 -6.06 -5.14
N ASN A 199 13.51 -5.69 -5.01
CA ASN A 199 12.64 -5.43 -6.16
C ASN A 199 11.99 -4.04 -6.11
N GLY A 200 12.28 -3.22 -5.10
CA GLY A 200 11.64 -1.92 -4.93
C GLY A 200 11.90 -0.96 -6.09
N ILE A 201 10.87 -0.19 -6.46
CA ILE A 201 10.96 0.83 -7.51
C ILE A 201 10.51 2.18 -6.96
N ILE A 202 11.38 3.18 -7.04
CA ILE A 202 11.09 4.57 -6.68
C ILE A 202 11.09 5.41 -7.96
N PHE A 203 9.94 6.01 -8.27
CA PHE A 203 9.79 6.96 -9.37
C PHE A 203 9.88 8.39 -8.84
N ILE A 204 10.93 9.11 -9.21
CA ILE A 204 11.18 10.50 -8.83
C ILE A 204 10.77 11.40 -9.99
N ASP A 205 9.57 11.97 -9.91
CA ASP A 205 9.03 12.89 -10.90
C ASP A 205 9.58 14.32 -10.71
N GLU A 206 9.53 15.11 -11.77
CA GLU A 206 9.98 16.50 -11.81
C GLU A 206 11.43 16.73 -11.32
N ILE A 207 12.34 15.78 -11.60
CA ILE A 207 13.76 15.91 -11.22
C ILE A 207 14.43 17.13 -11.88
N ASP A 208 13.90 17.59 -13.02
CA ASP A 208 14.38 18.78 -13.71
C ASP A 208 14.13 20.08 -12.92
N LYS A 209 13.16 20.09 -12.00
CA LYS A 209 12.89 21.25 -11.12
C LYS A 209 13.99 21.50 -10.10
N VAL A 210 14.70 20.45 -9.70
CA VAL A 210 15.85 20.55 -8.79
C VAL A 210 17.19 20.67 -9.53
N ALA A 211 17.19 20.44 -10.86
CA ALA A 211 18.37 20.56 -11.73
C ALA A 211 18.64 21.97 -12.26
N SER A 212 17.63 22.86 -12.28
CA SER A 212 17.74 24.17 -12.94
C SER A 212 18.84 25.03 -12.30
N PRO A 213 19.85 25.49 -13.09
CA PRO A 213 20.80 26.49 -12.62
C PRO A 213 20.01 27.76 -12.29
N GLY A 214 20.27 28.35 -11.13
CA GLY A 214 19.63 29.59 -10.74
C GLY A 214 20.00 30.73 -11.70
N GLY A 215 19.00 31.54 -12.06
CA GLY A 215 19.25 32.93 -12.37
C GLY A 215 19.44 33.68 -11.06
N ASN A 216 20.40 34.61 -11.04
CA ASN A 216 20.95 35.46 -9.96
C ASN A 216 20.05 36.02 -8.81
N GLN A 217 18.78 35.63 -8.64
CA GLN A 217 17.86 36.09 -7.59
C GLN A 217 16.90 34.97 -7.14
N GLY A 218 17.36 34.03 -6.30
CA GLY A 218 16.51 33.03 -5.64
C GLY A 218 17.30 32.06 -4.75
N PRO A 219 16.67 31.32 -3.81
CA PRO A 219 17.36 30.41 -2.88
C PRO A 219 17.91 29.16 -3.58
N GLU A 220 19.05 29.30 -4.26
CA GLU A 220 19.75 28.24 -5.00
C GLU A 220 20.18 27.07 -4.11
N VAL A 221 20.53 27.34 -2.85
CA VAL A 221 21.02 26.34 -1.87
C VAL A 221 20.01 25.21 -1.62
N SER A 222 18.71 25.50 -1.74
CA SER A 222 17.65 24.52 -1.45
C SER A 222 17.51 23.44 -2.54
N ARG A 223 17.75 23.76 -3.82
CA ARG A 223 17.55 22.82 -4.94
C ARG A 223 18.69 21.82 -5.09
N GLU A 224 19.93 22.31 -5.00
CA GLU A 224 21.11 21.43 -4.97
C GLU A 224 21.13 20.60 -3.67
N GLY A 225 20.66 21.17 -2.55
CA GLY A 225 20.46 20.47 -1.30
C GLY A 225 19.62 19.20 -1.47
N VAL A 226 18.47 19.30 -2.15
CA VAL A 226 17.63 18.12 -2.44
C VAL A 226 18.36 17.04 -3.24
N GLN A 227 19.16 17.43 -4.25
CA GLN A 227 19.94 16.45 -5.01
C GLN A 227 20.97 15.73 -4.12
N ARG A 228 21.63 16.47 -3.22
CA ARG A 228 22.59 15.93 -2.25
C ARG A 228 21.92 15.04 -1.21
N ASP A 229 20.69 15.35 -0.80
CA ASP A 229 19.94 14.54 0.15
C ASP A 229 19.40 13.25 -0.49
N ILE A 230 19.01 13.29 -1.77
CA ILE A 230 18.62 12.11 -2.55
C ILE A 230 19.82 11.17 -2.78
N LEU A 231 21.02 11.73 -2.93
CA LEU A 231 22.21 10.98 -3.35
C LEU A 231 22.47 9.75 -2.46
N PRO A 232 22.57 9.83 -1.11
CA PRO A 232 22.76 8.64 -0.26
C PRO A 232 21.76 7.51 -0.51
N ILE A 233 20.50 7.85 -0.79
CA ILE A 233 19.43 6.87 -1.04
C ILE A 233 19.67 6.14 -2.37
N VAL A 234 20.11 6.86 -3.40
CA VAL A 234 20.41 6.31 -4.73
C VAL A 234 21.76 5.58 -4.76
N GLU A 235 22.74 5.97 -3.94
CA GLU A 235 24.04 5.32 -3.85
C GLU A 235 24.01 3.99 -3.09
N GLY A 236 23.06 3.84 -2.17
CA GLY A 236 22.96 2.72 -1.25
C GLY A 236 23.20 3.20 0.18
N SER A 237 22.13 3.25 0.97
CA SER A 237 22.16 3.56 2.39
C SER A 237 21.23 2.63 3.16
N THR A 238 21.32 2.66 4.48
CA THR A 238 20.37 1.96 5.35
C THR A 238 19.41 2.98 5.94
N VAL A 239 18.13 2.85 5.58
CA VAL A 239 17.04 3.68 6.12
C VAL A 239 16.35 2.92 7.26
N ASN A 240 16.17 3.60 8.39
CA ASN A 240 15.44 3.04 9.51
C ASN A 240 13.93 3.25 9.32
N THR A 241 13.17 2.16 9.37
CA THR A 241 11.71 2.16 9.35
C THR A 241 11.16 1.60 10.65
N LYS A 242 9.86 1.79 10.92
CA LYS A 242 9.19 1.17 12.08
C LYS A 242 9.17 -0.37 12.01
N TYR A 243 9.48 -0.96 10.85
CA TYR A 243 9.59 -2.40 10.62
C TYR A 243 11.04 -2.90 10.65
N GLY A 244 11.98 -2.01 10.94
CA GLY A 244 13.42 -2.27 10.99
C GLY A 244 14.19 -1.63 9.83
N PRO A 245 15.51 -1.85 9.77
CA PRO A 245 16.37 -1.25 8.76
C PRO A 245 16.09 -1.84 7.36
N VAL A 246 16.20 -1.01 6.33
CA VAL A 246 16.06 -1.36 4.91
C VAL A 246 17.21 -0.78 4.12
N LYS A 247 17.87 -1.61 3.33
CA LYS A 247 18.98 -1.23 2.44
C LYS A 247 18.49 -0.80 1.07
N THR A 248 19.02 0.29 0.54
CA THR A 248 18.57 0.86 -0.75
C THR A 248 19.44 0.44 -1.94
N ASP A 249 20.49 -0.36 -1.72
CA ASP A 249 21.51 -0.75 -2.71
C ASP A 249 20.95 -1.34 -4.01
N HIS A 250 19.81 -2.04 -3.93
CA HIS A 250 19.19 -2.74 -5.05
C HIS A 250 17.82 -2.17 -5.45
N ILE A 251 17.41 -1.05 -4.87
CA ILE A 251 16.21 -0.33 -5.29
C ILE A 251 16.45 0.30 -6.66
N LEU A 252 15.52 0.10 -7.59
CA LEU A 252 15.55 0.75 -8.89
C LEU A 252 14.99 2.17 -8.78
N PHE A 253 15.80 3.16 -9.15
CA PHE A 253 15.35 4.54 -9.27
C PHE A 253 15.05 4.88 -10.73
N ILE A 254 13.87 5.47 -10.96
CA ILE A 254 13.46 6.03 -12.24
C ILE A 254 13.20 7.51 -12.02
N ALA A 255 14.09 8.36 -12.49
CA ALA A 255 13.91 9.80 -12.45
C ALA A 255 13.22 10.26 -13.74
N ALA A 256 12.37 11.26 -13.65
CA ALA A 256 11.63 11.80 -14.78
C ALA A 256 11.60 13.33 -14.72
N GLY A 257 11.69 13.97 -15.88
CA GLY A 257 11.57 15.43 -15.99
C GLY A 257 11.25 15.87 -17.41
N ALA A 258 10.68 17.06 -17.58
CA ALA A 258 10.40 17.59 -18.90
C ALA A 258 11.63 18.24 -19.55
N PHE A 259 12.56 18.74 -18.73
CA PHE A 259 13.82 19.31 -19.15
C PHE A 259 13.66 20.46 -20.18
N HIS A 260 12.58 21.24 -20.04
CA HIS A 260 12.35 22.42 -20.89
C HIS A 260 13.34 23.57 -20.61
N VAL A 261 13.70 23.75 -19.33
CA VAL A 261 14.54 24.88 -18.85
C VAL A 261 15.87 24.42 -18.26
N ALA A 262 16.01 23.12 -18.00
CA ALA A 262 17.21 22.49 -17.48
C ALA A 262 17.54 21.30 -18.37
N LYS A 263 18.79 20.87 -18.36
CA LYS A 263 19.25 19.64 -19.03
C LYS A 263 19.65 18.61 -17.99
N PRO A 264 19.65 17.30 -18.32
CA PRO A 264 20.20 16.28 -17.43
C PRO A 264 21.66 16.54 -17.01
N SER A 265 22.42 17.28 -17.84
CA SER A 265 23.79 17.73 -17.52
C SER A 265 23.88 18.75 -16.39
N ASP A 266 22.75 19.37 -16.02
CA ASP A 266 22.68 20.41 -14.99
C ASP A 266 22.46 19.82 -13.59
N LEU A 267 22.19 18.50 -13.50
CA LEU A 267 22.24 17.77 -12.23
C LEU A 267 23.68 17.71 -11.70
N ILE A 268 23.84 17.51 -10.38
CA ILE A 268 25.18 17.33 -9.80
C ILE A 268 25.91 16.11 -10.42
N PRO A 269 27.23 16.19 -10.66
CA PRO A 269 27.98 15.10 -11.32
C PRO A 269 27.80 13.73 -10.68
N GLU A 270 27.72 13.69 -9.34
CA GLU A 270 27.53 12.48 -8.55
C GLU A 270 26.21 11.79 -8.90
N LEU A 271 25.12 12.57 -8.96
CA LEU A 271 23.80 12.07 -9.29
C LEU A 271 23.72 11.62 -10.76
N GLN A 272 24.34 12.37 -11.68
CA GLN A 272 24.45 11.94 -13.08
C GLN A 272 25.13 10.57 -13.23
N GLY A 273 26.19 10.32 -12.45
CA GLY A 273 26.90 9.04 -12.44
C GLY A 273 26.02 7.87 -11.98
N ARG A 274 24.96 8.14 -11.19
CA ARG A 274 24.02 7.12 -10.71
C ARG A 274 22.85 6.86 -11.65
N PHE A 275 22.62 7.71 -12.65
CA PHE A 275 21.59 7.54 -13.69
C PHE A 275 22.23 7.33 -15.08
N PRO A 276 22.85 6.15 -15.33
CA PRO A 276 23.57 5.89 -16.58
C PRO A 276 22.64 5.66 -17.77
N ILE A 277 21.40 5.19 -17.55
CA ILE A 277 20.45 4.91 -18.62
C ILE A 277 19.62 6.17 -18.85
N ARG A 278 19.71 6.73 -20.07
CA ARG A 278 18.94 7.90 -20.48
C ARG A 278 18.00 7.50 -21.61
N VAL A 279 16.73 7.82 -21.46
CA VAL A 279 15.69 7.51 -22.45
C VAL A 279 14.90 8.78 -22.73
N GLU A 280 14.77 9.12 -24.00
CA GLU A 280 13.88 10.16 -24.49
C GLU A 280 12.60 9.51 -25.01
N LEU A 281 11.43 10.00 -24.58
CA LEU A 281 10.14 9.54 -25.09
C LEU A 281 9.59 10.55 -26.08
N ASP A 282 9.05 10.04 -27.18
CA ASP A 282 8.46 10.86 -28.24
C ASP A 282 7.13 11.49 -27.80
N SER A 283 6.81 12.63 -28.41
CA SER A 283 5.49 13.26 -28.23
C SER A 283 4.39 12.41 -28.85
N LEU A 284 3.24 12.34 -28.19
CA LEU A 284 2.07 11.65 -28.72
C LEU A 284 1.51 12.39 -29.94
N THR A 285 1.23 11.63 -31.00
CA THR A 285 0.53 12.08 -32.19
C THR A 285 -0.98 11.87 -32.07
N GLU A 286 -1.76 12.43 -33.00
CA GLU A 286 -3.21 12.18 -33.08
C GLU A 286 -3.53 10.69 -33.22
N ALA A 287 -2.72 9.95 -34.00
CA ALA A 287 -2.89 8.52 -34.17
C ALA A 287 -2.67 7.77 -32.85
N ASP A 288 -1.71 8.20 -32.03
CA ASP A 288 -1.45 7.60 -30.72
C ASP A 288 -2.61 7.83 -29.76
N PHE A 289 -3.27 9.00 -29.80
CA PHE A 289 -4.48 9.23 -29.00
C PHE A 289 -5.63 8.30 -29.38
N VAL A 290 -5.83 8.04 -30.68
CA VAL A 290 -6.82 7.06 -31.12
C VAL A 290 -6.49 5.67 -30.56
N GLN A 291 -5.23 5.23 -30.66
CA GLN A 291 -4.79 3.94 -30.12
C GLN A 291 -4.99 3.87 -28.60
N ILE A 292 -4.61 4.91 -27.85
CA ILE A 292 -4.78 4.99 -26.39
C ILE A 292 -6.25 4.83 -25.98
N LEU A 293 -7.20 5.30 -26.79
CA LEU A 293 -8.62 5.17 -26.51
C LEU A 293 -9.20 3.79 -26.88
N THR A 294 -8.54 3.03 -27.77
CA THR A 294 -9.11 1.79 -28.33
C THR A 294 -8.39 0.51 -27.93
N GLU A 295 -7.09 0.55 -27.66
CA GLU A 295 -6.27 -0.65 -27.48
C GLU A 295 -6.00 -1.01 -26.01
N PRO A 296 -5.58 -0.09 -25.13
CA PRO A 296 -5.30 -0.41 -23.73
C PRO A 296 -6.55 -0.88 -22.99
N ARG A 297 -6.41 -1.98 -22.24
CA ARG A 297 -7.42 -2.45 -21.26
C ARG A 297 -6.91 -2.07 -19.88
N ASN A 298 -7.59 -1.11 -19.23
CA ASN A 298 -7.24 -0.64 -17.90
C ASN A 298 -7.43 -1.72 -16.83
#